data_AF-A0A558J099-F1
#
_entry.id   AF-A0A558J099-F1
#
_cell.length_a   1.000
_cell.length_b   1.000
_cell.length_c   1.000
_cell.angle_alpha   90.00
_cell.angle_beta   90.00
_cell.angle_gamma   90.00
#
_symmetry.space_group_name_H-M   'P 1'
#
loop_
_entity.id
_entity.type
_entity.pdbx_description
1 polymer ?
#
loop_
_entity_poly.entity_id
_entity_poly.type
_entity_poly.pdbx_seq_one_letter_code
_entity_poly.pdbx_strand_id
1 'polypeptide(L)' 'MISNEARAELRQRTLFNHLEPEAQQQAVDQLLNGESWDKVAQRVNDWVAEADWETRCETKEAASQERDYE' A
#
# COMPACT_ATOMS: atom_id res chain seq x y z
N MET A 1 -21.14 -5.56 8.82
CA MET A 1 -20.47 -4.97 10.00
C MET A 1 -18.97 -5.30 10.05
N ILE A 2 -18.55 -6.49 9.58
CA ILE A 2 -17.15 -6.97 9.58
C ILE A 2 -16.16 -6.04 8.86
N SER A 3 -16.56 -5.42 7.73
CA SER A 3 -15.66 -4.59 6.91
C SER A 3 -15.16 -3.32 7.60
N ASN A 4 -15.90 -2.78 8.58
CA ASN A 4 -15.53 -1.53 9.24
C ASN A 4 -14.52 -1.75 10.37
N GLU A 5 -14.66 -2.85 11.10
CA GLU A 5 -13.69 -3.29 12.12
C GLU A 5 -12.37 -3.71 11.47
N ALA A 6 -12.43 -4.50 10.39
CA ALA A 6 -11.25 -4.90 9.61
C ALA A 6 -10.45 -3.68 9.10
N ARG A 7 -11.13 -2.67 8.56
CA ARG A 7 -10.50 -1.41 8.15
C ARG A 7 -9.91 -0.66 9.33
N ALA A 8 -10.61 -0.57 10.45
CA ALA A 8 -10.13 0.12 11.65
C ALA A 8 -8.86 -0.54 12.21
N GLU A 9 -8.81 -1.88 12.22
CA GLU A 9 -7.66 -2.64 12.71
C GLU A 9 -6.45 -2.49 11.78
N LEU A 10 -6.63 -2.66 10.47
CA LEU A 10 -5.57 -2.43 9.48
C LEU A 10 -5.03 -1.00 9.60
N ARG A 11 -5.92 -0.01 9.73
CA ARG A 11 -5.55 1.39 9.89
C ARG A 11 -4.72 1.69 11.13
N GLN A 12 -4.94 0.97 12.24
CA GLN A 12 -4.23 1.19 13.50
C GLN A 12 -2.93 0.41 13.60
N ARG A 13 -2.83 -0.74 12.92
CA ARG A 13 -1.72 -1.68 13.08
C ARG A 13 -0.78 -1.78 11.89
N THR A 14 -1.14 -1.22 10.75
CA THR A 14 -0.32 -1.25 9.54
C THR A 14 -0.32 0.11 8.84
N LEU A 15 0.45 0.20 7.76
CA LEU A 15 0.56 1.40 6.94
C LEU A 15 -0.62 1.58 5.96
N PHE A 16 -1.78 0.97 6.26
CA PHE A 16 -2.97 0.98 5.41
C PHE A 16 -3.41 2.38 4.92
N ASN A 17 -3.21 3.44 5.73
CA ASN A 17 -3.54 4.82 5.32
C ASN A 17 -2.64 5.38 4.21
N HIS A 18 -1.46 4.80 4.00
CA HIS A 18 -0.49 5.25 3.01
C HIS A 18 -0.67 4.53 1.67
N LEU A 19 -1.50 3.48 1.63
CA LEU A 19 -1.85 2.80 0.40
C LEU A 19 -2.86 3.58 -0.42
N GLU A 20 -2.81 3.35 -1.73
CA GLU A 20 -3.82 3.79 -2.67
C GLU A 20 -5.20 3.15 -2.38
N PRO A 21 -6.30 3.82 -2.76
CA PRO A 21 -7.65 3.33 -2.48
C PRO A 21 -7.92 1.93 -3.03
N GLU A 22 -7.35 1.57 -4.18
CA GLU A 22 -7.47 0.24 -4.77
C GLU A 22 -6.82 -0.83 -3.88
N ALA A 23 -5.57 -0.62 -3.45
CA ALA A 23 -4.84 -1.54 -2.57
C ALA A 23 -5.50 -1.64 -1.18
N GLN A 24 -6.04 -0.54 -0.65
CA GLN A 24 -6.85 -0.55 0.57
C GLN A 24 -8.07 -1.46 0.43
N GLN A 25 -8.78 -1.36 -0.68
CA GLN A 25 -9.99 -2.15 -0.92
C GLN A 25 -9.65 -3.63 -1.12
N GLN A 26 -8.52 -3.92 -1.76
CA GLN A 26 -8.01 -5.28 -1.96
C GLN A 26 -7.64 -5.98 -0.64
N ALA A 27 -6.99 -5.28 0.29
CA ALA A 27 -6.68 -5.81 1.63
C ALA A 27 -7.95 -6.11 2.44
N VAL A 28 -8.98 -5.27 2.32
CA VAL A 28 -10.28 -5.52 2.97
C VAL A 28 -10.98 -6.72 2.36
N ASP A 29 -10.94 -6.87 1.03
CA ASP A 29 -11.55 -8.01 0.33
C ASP A 29 -10.88 -9.33 0.72
N GLN A 30 -9.54 -9.36 0.87
CA GLN A 30 -8.81 -10.53 1.37
C GLN A 30 -9.26 -10.93 2.79
N LEU A 31 -9.40 -9.96 3.71
CA LEU A 31 -9.94 -10.24 5.04
C LEU A 31 -11.38 -10.77 4.99
N LEU A 32 -12.22 -10.23 4.10
CA LEU A 32 -13.61 -10.68 3.95
C LEU A 32 -13.71 -12.07 3.31
N ASN A 33 -12.76 -12.45 2.46
CA ASN A 33 -12.64 -13.79 1.89
C ASN A 33 -12.10 -14.84 2.89
N GLY A 34 -11.80 -14.44 4.14
CA GLY A 34 -11.32 -15.33 5.19
C GLY A 34 -9.80 -15.50 5.22
N GLU A 35 -9.06 -14.62 4.54
CA GLU A 35 -7.61 -14.60 4.60
C GLU A 35 -7.12 -14.20 6.00
N SER A 36 -5.98 -14.72 6.43
CA SER A 36 -5.46 -14.47 7.76
C SER A 36 -5.01 -13.02 7.91
N TRP A 37 -5.40 -12.39 9.01
CA TRP A 37 -5.03 -11.00 9.31
C TRP A 37 -3.53 -10.74 9.21
N ASP A 38 -2.72 -11.65 9.73
CA ASP A 38 -1.25 -11.53 9.71
C ASP A 38 -0.68 -11.45 8.28
N LYS A 39 -1.23 -12.28 7.37
CA LYS A 39 -0.86 -12.24 5.95
C LYS A 39 -1.27 -10.94 5.28
N VAL A 40 -2.49 -10.48 5.53
CA VAL A 40 -2.98 -9.22 4.96
C VAL A 40 -2.17 -8.04 5.49
N ALA A 41 -1.85 -8.04 6.79
CA ALA A 41 -1.06 -7.00 7.41
C ALA A 41 0.37 -6.92 6.85
N GLN A 42 1.02 -8.08 6.67
CA GLN A 42 2.33 -8.15 6.02
C GLN A 42 2.27 -7.62 4.59
N ARG A 43 1.28 -8.06 3.81
CA ARG A 43 1.10 -7.64 2.41
C ARG A 43 0.84 -6.15 2.26
N VAL A 44 0.07 -5.57 3.17
CA VAL A 44 -0.17 -4.11 3.23
C VAL A 44 1.14 -3.35 3.47
N ASN A 45 2.02 -3.84 4.34
CA ASN A 45 3.30 -3.19 4.58
C ASN A 45 4.26 -3.33 3.38
N ASP A 46 4.28 -4.50 2.73
CA ASP A 46 5.06 -4.71 1.49
C ASP A 46 4.59 -3.75 0.39
N TRP A 47 3.29 -3.61 0.16
CA TRP A 47 2.76 -2.68 -0.83
C TRP A 47 3.12 -1.22 -0.56
N VAL A 48 3.16 -0.79 0.71
CA VAL A 48 3.62 0.57 1.03
C VAL A 48 5.12 0.73 0.78
N ALA A 49 5.91 -0.30 1.09
CA ALA A 49 7.34 -0.27 0.81
C ALA A 49 7.64 -0.22 -0.70
N GLU A 50 6.89 -0.97 -1.51
CA GLU A 50 6.96 -0.95 -2.97
C GLU A 50 6.51 0.41 -3.53
N ALA A 51 5.38 0.96 -3.06
CA ALA A 51 4.88 2.25 -3.52
C ALA A 51 5.82 3.43 -3.15
N ASP A 52 6.41 3.44 -1.95
CA ASP A 52 7.42 4.44 -1.55
C ASP A 52 8.67 4.33 -2.43
N TRP A 53 9.08 3.10 -2.75
CA TRP A 53 10.21 2.84 -3.63
C TRP A 53 9.95 3.30 -5.06
N GLU A 54 8.78 2.97 -5.63
CA GLU A 54 8.40 3.33 -6.99
C GLU A 54 8.29 4.85 -7.14
N THR A 55 7.63 5.52 -6.20
CA THR A 55 7.57 7.00 -6.15
C THR A 55 8.96 7.64 -6.08
N ARG A 56 9.88 7.06 -5.31
CA ARG A 56 11.27 7.54 -5.22
C ARG A 56 12.08 7.27 -6.48
N CYS A 57 11.86 6.15 -7.17
CA CYS A 57 12.52 5.84 -8.43
C CYS A 57 12.00 6.72 -9.56
N GLU A 58 10.69 6.86 -9.72
CA GLU A 58 10.09 7.75 -10.73
C GLU A 58 10.56 9.20 -10.55
N THR A 59 10.62 9.69 -9.31
CA THR A 59 11.13 11.04 -9.03
C THR A 59 12.61 11.19 -9.38
N LYS A 60 13.43 10.15 -9.17
CA LYS A 60 14.87 10.18 -9.50
C LYS A 60 15.13 10.04 -11.00
N GLU A 61 14.34 9.24 -11.70
CA GLU A 61 14.45 9.07 -13.15
C GLU A 61 13.98 10.34 -13.87
N ALA A 62 12.87 10.95 -13.44
CA ALA A 62 12.42 12.24 -13.97
C ALA A 62 13.47 13.35 -13.75
N ALA A 63 14.10 13.42 -12.56
CA ALA A 63 15.14 14.41 -12.27
C ALA A 63 16.48 14.15 -13.00
N SER A 64 16.70 12.93 -13.50
CA SER A 64 17.91 12.59 -14.27
C SER A 64 17.72 12.83 -15.77
N GLN A 65 16.48 12.80 -16.27
CA GLN A 65 16.19 12.97 -17.70
C GLN A 65 16.20 14.45 -18.16
N GLU A 66 16.12 15.41 -17.23
CA GLU A 66 16.21 16.86 -17.54
C GLU A 66 17.65 17.38 -17.76
N ARG A 67 18.70 16.55 -17.58
CA ARG A 67 20.11 16.98 -17.73
C ARG A 67 20.86 16.45 -18.96
N ASP A 68 20.17 15.75 -19.87
CA ASP A 68 20.75 15.21 -21.11
C ASP A 68 20.21 15.92 -22.38
N TYR A 69 19.65 17.13 -22.22
CA TYR A 69 19.30 18.02 -23.33
C TYR A 69 20.09 19.35 -23.21
N GLU A 70 21.41 19.27 -23.32
CA GLU A 70 22.27 20.40 -23.75
C GLU A 70 23.15 19.99 -24.93
#